data_AF-E0SR45-F1
#
_entry.id   AF-E0SR45-F1
#
_cell.length_a   1.000
_cell.length_b   1.000
_cell.length_c   1.000
_cell.angle_alpha   90.00
_cell.angle_beta   90.00
_cell.angle_gamma   90.00
#
_symmetry.space_group_name_H-M   'P 1'
#
loop_
_entity.id
_entity.type
_entity.pdbx_description
1 polymer ?
#
loop_
_entity_poly.entity_id
_entity_poly.type
_entity_poly.pdbx_seq_one_letter_code
_entity_poly.pdbx_strand_id
1 'polypeptide(L)'
;MSMEKGHWVKAALHCHTLNSDGLLSPENVVEFYRSRGYGVIAITDHGKITRVSKYHDILLLPSTEISIGRSLSGEPFHVLGINIEDEIFKARNVQEVIDIIKELKGIAIIAHPYWSSLGIEELISLKNYLAIEVYNGGCDIETSKGFSSIYWDVILSNKKMVYGIAVDDSHRYIYPPIDADTGWIWIELNDFNDSNFYKAFINGRFYSSMGPKLYFLNIDSNWIESRFTPSKRVNIVSNNGKGLSIDITTIRSIISLDKEKKSLETIGINRIDINNEGETTKIWIEGNIVKGIIQLDNNGITYIKLNSSRNERYIRLEIIDNNGRYAWSNPIFLQ
;
A
#
# COMPACT_ATOMS: atom_id res chain seq x y z
N MET A 1 -6.90 -13.86 6.49
CA MET A 1 -8.06 -12.95 6.59
C MET A 1 -8.85 -13.12 5.31
N SER A 2 -9.99 -13.81 5.33
CA SER A 2 -10.80 -14.01 4.11
C SER A 2 -11.35 -12.65 3.63
N MET A 3 -11.10 -12.30 2.36
CA MET A 3 -11.44 -11.00 1.75
C MET A 3 -12.76 -11.01 0.96
N GLU A 4 -13.64 -11.99 1.15
CA GLU A 4 -14.75 -12.21 0.20
C GLU A 4 -16.13 -11.60 0.55
N LYS A 5 -16.27 -10.71 1.56
CA LYS A 5 -17.56 -10.05 1.84
C LYS A 5 -17.47 -8.60 2.38
N GLY A 6 -17.03 -7.68 1.53
CA GLY A 6 -17.21 -6.23 1.75
C GLY A 6 -17.02 -5.44 0.45
N HIS A 7 -17.59 -4.23 0.38
CA HIS A 7 -17.42 -3.35 -0.78
C HIS A 7 -16.04 -2.67 -0.71
N TRP A 8 -15.17 -2.97 -1.68
CA TRP A 8 -13.87 -2.33 -1.80
C TRP A 8 -14.03 -0.94 -2.43
N VAL A 9 -13.65 0.08 -1.68
CA VAL A 9 -13.77 1.49 -2.07
C VAL A 9 -12.37 2.07 -2.26
N LYS A 10 -12.15 2.76 -3.38
CA LYS A 10 -10.90 3.47 -3.68
C LYS A 10 -10.84 4.76 -2.87
N ALA A 11 -9.73 5.03 -2.18
CA ALA A 11 -9.57 6.18 -1.29
C ALA A 11 -8.30 6.98 -1.58
N ALA A 12 -8.47 8.30 -1.73
CA ALA A 12 -7.37 9.28 -1.83
C ALA A 12 -7.15 9.87 -0.44
N LEU A 13 -5.94 9.70 0.10
CA LEU A 13 -5.64 10.09 1.49
C LEU A 13 -4.64 11.25 1.62
N HIS A 14 -4.06 11.71 0.51
CA HIS A 14 -3.13 12.82 0.50
C HIS A 14 -3.32 13.60 -0.81
N CYS A 15 -3.90 14.80 -0.72
CA CYS A 15 -4.12 15.66 -1.88
C CYS A 15 -4.38 17.11 -1.44
N HIS A 16 -3.93 18.05 -2.27
CA HIS A 16 -3.93 19.49 -1.98
C HIS A 16 -4.82 20.28 -2.93
N THR A 17 -5.31 21.42 -2.47
CA THR A 17 -6.21 22.32 -3.18
C THR A 17 -5.65 23.74 -3.20
N LEU A 18 -6.36 24.67 -3.83
CA LEU A 18 -6.07 26.11 -3.77
C LEU A 18 -6.12 26.72 -2.35
N ASN A 19 -6.58 25.96 -1.35
CA ASN A 19 -6.55 26.41 0.04
C ASN A 19 -5.18 26.24 0.71
N SER A 20 -4.23 25.52 0.09
CA SER A 20 -2.80 25.57 0.39
C SER A 20 -1.98 25.89 -0.87
N ASP A 21 -1.54 24.87 -1.60
CA ASP A 21 -0.56 24.92 -2.69
C ASP A 21 -0.92 24.01 -3.89
N GLY A 22 -2.10 23.38 -3.86
CA GLY A 22 -2.67 22.69 -5.01
C GLY A 22 -3.25 23.65 -6.07
N LEU A 23 -3.51 23.13 -7.27
CA LEU A 23 -3.92 23.96 -8.42
C LEU A 23 -5.42 23.96 -8.73
N LEU A 24 -6.23 23.18 -8.02
CA LEU A 24 -7.68 23.12 -8.19
C LEU A 24 -8.42 23.57 -6.93
N SER A 25 -9.63 24.11 -7.10
CA SER A 25 -10.51 24.39 -5.96
C SER A 25 -10.88 23.08 -5.24
N PRO A 26 -11.22 23.14 -3.95
CA PRO A 26 -11.64 21.95 -3.20
C PRO A 26 -12.74 21.14 -3.91
N GLU A 27 -13.76 21.80 -4.47
CA GLU A 27 -14.85 21.14 -5.21
C GLU A 27 -14.33 20.43 -6.47
N ASN A 28 -13.39 21.04 -7.19
CA ASN A 28 -12.83 20.46 -8.40
C ASN A 28 -11.88 19.28 -8.10
N VAL A 29 -11.17 19.31 -6.97
CA VAL A 29 -10.41 18.15 -6.48
C VAL A 29 -11.33 16.99 -6.16
N VAL A 30 -12.44 17.26 -5.46
CA VAL A 30 -13.45 16.23 -5.17
C VAL A 30 -14.02 15.62 -6.45
N GLU A 31 -14.41 16.44 -7.43
CA GLU A 31 -14.96 15.94 -8.70
C GLU A 31 -13.90 15.20 -9.54
N PHE A 32 -12.63 15.62 -9.49
CA PHE A 32 -11.53 14.92 -10.16
C PHE A 32 -11.42 13.47 -9.69
N TYR A 33 -11.42 13.24 -8.37
CA TYR A 33 -11.32 11.91 -7.79
C TYR A 33 -12.62 11.12 -7.95
N ARG A 34 -13.78 11.75 -7.69
CA ARG A 34 -15.09 11.12 -7.83
C ARG A 34 -15.34 10.57 -9.23
N SER A 35 -15.01 11.35 -10.27
CA SER A 35 -15.11 10.92 -11.67
C SER A 35 -14.19 9.75 -12.05
N ARG A 36 -13.19 9.43 -11.21
CA ARG A 36 -12.25 8.30 -11.35
C ARG A 36 -12.58 7.11 -10.44
N GLY A 37 -13.77 7.12 -9.83
CA GLY A 37 -14.27 6.02 -9.01
C GLY A 37 -13.71 5.98 -7.59
N TYR A 38 -13.16 7.10 -7.10
CA TYR A 38 -12.85 7.26 -5.69
C TYR A 38 -14.12 7.49 -4.90
N GLY A 39 -14.31 6.69 -3.85
CA GLY A 39 -15.45 6.80 -2.94
C GLY A 39 -15.10 7.41 -1.60
N VAL A 40 -13.81 7.60 -1.29
CA VAL A 40 -13.32 8.29 -0.10
C VAL A 40 -12.24 9.28 -0.49
N ILE A 41 -12.32 10.51 0.02
CA ILE A 41 -11.34 11.56 -0.24
C ILE A 41 -11.02 12.27 1.08
N ALA A 42 -9.73 12.35 1.40
CA ALA A 42 -9.20 13.25 2.41
C ALA A 42 -8.41 14.35 1.71
N ILE A 43 -8.94 15.57 1.75
CA ILE A 43 -8.17 16.77 1.39
C ILE A 43 -7.27 17.09 2.57
N THR A 44 -5.98 17.19 2.34
CA THR A 44 -4.95 17.32 3.38
C THR A 44 -4.15 18.59 3.21
N ASP A 45 -4.81 19.72 2.92
CA ASP A 45 -4.14 21.02 2.80
C ASP A 45 -3.26 21.33 4.03
N HIS A 46 -2.15 22.03 3.79
CA HIS A 46 -1.15 22.35 4.80
C HIS A 46 -1.72 23.16 5.98
N GLY A 47 -1.68 22.55 7.17
CA GLY A 47 -2.04 23.17 8.46
C GLY A 47 -3.50 23.64 8.56
N LYS A 48 -4.38 23.12 7.70
CA LYS A 48 -5.78 23.49 7.62
C LYS A 48 -6.66 22.32 7.20
N ILE A 49 -7.83 22.21 7.83
CA ILE A 49 -8.91 21.33 7.44
C ILE A 49 -9.81 22.04 6.42
N THR A 50 -9.71 21.63 5.17
CA THR A 50 -10.59 22.10 4.10
C THR A 50 -11.87 21.28 4.04
N ARG A 51 -13.01 21.96 4.18
CA ARG A 51 -14.34 21.35 4.11
C ARG A 51 -15.04 21.73 2.82
N VAL A 52 -15.54 20.71 2.13
CA VAL A 52 -16.40 20.86 0.95
C VAL A 52 -17.82 20.43 1.34
N SER A 53 -18.83 21.04 0.72
CA SER A 53 -20.23 20.62 0.89
C SER A 53 -20.38 19.12 0.65
N LYS A 54 -21.25 18.47 1.44
CA LYS A 54 -21.42 17.01 1.38
C LYS A 54 -21.92 16.56 0.01
N TYR A 55 -21.28 15.52 -0.51
CA TYR A 55 -21.76 14.71 -1.63
C TYR A 55 -22.44 13.45 -1.06
N HIS A 56 -23.46 12.94 -1.75
CA HIS A 56 -24.24 11.80 -1.25
C HIS A 56 -23.62 10.43 -1.54
N ASP A 57 -22.68 10.36 -2.47
CA ASP A 57 -22.12 9.12 -3.04
C ASP A 57 -20.64 8.89 -2.71
N ILE A 58 -20.01 9.83 -2.00
CA ILE A 58 -18.61 9.73 -1.55
C ILE A 58 -18.49 10.16 -0.08
N LEU A 59 -17.46 9.64 0.59
CA LEU A 59 -17.10 10.02 1.95
C LEU A 59 -15.97 11.06 1.91
N LEU A 60 -16.24 12.26 2.41
CA LEU A 60 -15.23 13.30 2.57
C LEU A 60 -14.74 13.32 4.02
N LEU A 61 -13.47 13.04 4.23
CA LEU A 61 -12.87 12.97 5.56
C LEU A 61 -12.20 14.32 5.90
N PRO A 62 -12.62 15.01 6.98
CA PRO A 62 -11.95 16.23 7.41
C PRO A 62 -10.52 15.87 7.83
N SER A 63 -9.53 16.48 7.17
CA SER A 63 -8.12 16.08 7.27
C SER A 63 -7.19 17.26 7.01
N THR A 64 -5.91 17.12 7.35
CA THR A 64 -4.86 18.13 7.13
C THR A 64 -3.48 17.48 7.09
N GLU A 65 -2.52 18.11 6.41
CA GLU A 65 -1.08 17.82 6.54
C GLU A 65 -0.41 18.82 7.48
N ILE A 66 0.35 18.32 8.45
CA ILE A 66 1.05 19.15 9.45
C ILE A 66 2.55 19.02 9.27
N SER A 67 3.20 20.16 8.99
CA SER A 67 4.65 20.29 9.02
C SER A 67 5.12 20.69 10.42
N ILE A 68 5.98 19.88 11.04
CA ILE A 68 6.39 20.06 12.45
C ILE A 68 7.81 19.57 12.75
N GLY A 69 8.48 20.25 13.67
CA GLY A 69 9.79 19.83 14.18
C GLY A 69 10.90 19.90 13.14
N ARG A 70 12.03 19.26 13.46
CA ARG A 70 13.16 19.05 12.55
C ARG A 70 13.69 17.64 12.79
N SER A 71 13.87 16.88 11.72
CA SER A 71 14.51 15.59 11.70
C SER A 71 16.03 15.74 11.90
N LEU A 72 16.73 14.61 11.97
CA LEU A 72 18.20 14.60 12.00
C LEU A 72 18.86 15.25 10.77
N SER A 73 18.17 15.27 9.62
CA SER A 73 18.65 15.94 8.40
C SER A 73 18.30 17.43 8.37
N GLY A 74 17.59 17.94 9.38
CA GLY A 74 17.21 19.35 9.51
C GLY A 74 15.87 19.71 8.86
N GLU A 75 15.23 18.76 8.16
CA GLU A 75 13.95 18.88 7.47
C GLU A 75 12.76 18.65 8.41
N PRO A 76 11.60 19.28 8.21
CA PRO A 76 10.43 19.03 9.04
C PRO A 76 9.84 17.62 8.84
N PHE A 77 9.14 17.13 9.86
CA PHE A 77 8.24 15.99 9.69
C PHE A 77 6.93 16.48 9.08
N HIS A 78 6.43 15.74 8.11
CA HIS A 78 5.07 15.92 7.61
C HIS A 78 4.19 14.77 8.10
N VAL A 79 3.07 15.12 8.73
CA VAL A 79 2.14 14.16 9.33
C VAL A 79 0.73 14.47 8.84
N LEU A 80 0.09 13.49 8.21
CA LEU A 80 -1.34 13.59 7.89
C LEU A 80 -2.15 13.28 9.15
N GLY A 81 -3.06 14.20 9.48
CA GLY A 81 -4.16 13.95 10.41
C GLY A 81 -5.42 13.65 9.60
N ILE A 82 -5.76 12.37 9.45
CA ILE A 82 -6.96 11.95 8.71
C ILE A 82 -8.13 11.78 9.67
N ASN A 83 -9.32 12.20 9.24
CA ASN A 83 -10.57 12.05 9.99
C ASN A 83 -10.51 12.75 11.36
N ILE A 84 -10.11 14.01 11.36
CA ILE A 84 -10.07 14.89 12.53
C ILE A 84 -10.99 16.09 12.31
N GLU A 85 -11.81 16.45 13.30
CA GLU A 85 -12.74 17.58 13.18
C GLU A 85 -12.11 18.90 13.62
N ASP A 86 -11.13 18.84 14.51
CA ASP A 86 -10.49 20.02 15.09
C ASP A 86 -9.09 20.23 14.52
N GLU A 87 -8.80 21.48 14.20
CA GLU A 87 -7.47 21.93 13.79
C GLU A 87 -6.46 21.72 14.92
N ILE A 88 -5.23 21.34 14.56
CA ILE A 88 -4.17 21.10 15.54
C ILE A 88 -3.38 22.38 15.75
N PHE A 89 -3.74 23.13 16.79
CA PHE A 89 -3.01 24.32 17.19
C PHE A 89 -2.00 23.98 18.30
N LYS A 90 -0.75 24.46 18.15
CA LYS A 90 0.28 24.52 19.21
C LYS A 90 0.93 23.19 19.62
N ALA A 91 1.11 22.24 18.70
CA ALA A 91 2.03 21.12 18.95
C ALA A 91 3.50 21.60 18.95
N ARG A 92 4.32 21.05 19.85
CA ARG A 92 5.75 21.41 20.00
C ARG A 92 6.67 20.50 19.20
N ASN A 93 6.24 19.27 18.93
CA ASN A 93 7.02 18.26 18.22
C ASN A 93 6.09 17.25 17.53
N VAL A 94 6.69 16.42 16.68
CA VAL A 94 5.99 15.38 15.90
C VAL A 94 5.22 14.37 16.76
N GLN A 95 5.74 13.98 17.94
CA GLN A 95 5.05 13.02 18.82
C GLN A 95 3.76 13.63 19.38
N GLU A 96 3.79 14.91 19.77
CA GLU A 96 2.61 15.62 20.26
C GLU A 96 1.54 15.76 19.17
N VAL A 97 1.93 16.01 17.91
CA VAL A 97 0.98 15.99 16.78
C VAL A 97 0.29 14.62 16.66
N ILE A 98 1.07 13.54 16.67
CA ILE A 98 0.52 12.17 16.55
C ILE A 98 -0.42 11.85 17.71
N ASP A 99 -0.07 12.23 18.94
CA ASP A 99 -0.90 11.97 20.11
C ASP A 99 -2.20 12.80 20.08
N ILE A 100 -2.16 14.07 19.65
CA ILE A 100 -3.37 14.89 19.46
C ILE A 100 -4.28 14.27 18.39
N ILE A 101 -3.75 13.85 17.24
CA ILE A 101 -4.54 13.18 16.19
C ILE A 101 -5.26 11.95 16.77
N LYS A 102 -4.56 11.15 17.58
CA LYS A 102 -5.15 9.98 18.24
C LYS A 102 -6.23 10.36 19.25
N GLU A 103 -6.04 11.42 20.05
CA GLU A 103 -7.05 11.93 20.99
C GLU A 103 -8.32 12.39 20.28
N LEU A 104 -8.17 13.00 19.11
CA LEU A 104 -9.27 13.37 18.20
C LEU A 104 -9.90 12.17 17.48
N LYS A 105 -9.46 10.93 17.78
CA LYS A 105 -9.88 9.69 17.10
C LYS A 105 -9.63 9.72 15.58
N GLY A 106 -8.62 10.47 15.16
CA GLY A 106 -8.11 10.47 13.80
C GLY A 106 -7.04 9.40 13.59
N ILE A 107 -6.50 9.38 12.39
CA ILE A 107 -5.43 8.49 11.95
C ILE A 107 -4.20 9.34 11.63
N ALA A 108 -3.12 9.12 12.39
CA ALA A 108 -1.84 9.76 12.13
C ALA A 108 -1.02 8.93 11.14
N ILE A 109 -0.57 9.57 10.06
CA ILE A 109 0.19 8.96 8.97
C ILE A 109 1.47 9.77 8.75
N ILE A 110 2.62 9.11 8.67
CA ILE A 110 3.88 9.76 8.30
C ILE A 110 3.93 9.92 6.78
N ALA A 111 4.02 11.16 6.31
CA ALA A 111 4.08 11.47 4.89
C ALA A 111 5.52 11.37 4.33
N HIS A 112 5.63 10.90 3.09
CA HIS A 112 6.81 10.86 2.21
C HIS A 112 8.19 10.92 2.92
N PRO A 113 8.54 9.88 3.72
CA PRO A 113 9.73 9.91 4.55
C PRO A 113 11.03 10.03 3.74
N TYR A 114 11.06 9.54 2.50
CA TYR A 114 12.21 9.67 1.63
C TYR A 114 12.41 11.11 1.12
N TRP A 115 11.32 11.80 0.74
CA TRP A 115 11.38 13.18 0.26
C TRP A 115 11.86 14.12 1.37
N SER A 116 11.31 13.98 2.57
CA SER A 116 11.70 14.71 3.78
C SER A 116 13.00 14.24 4.42
N SER A 117 13.70 13.27 3.82
CA SER A 117 14.98 12.74 4.31
C SER A 117 14.96 12.35 5.81
N LEU A 118 13.89 11.70 6.26
CA LEU A 118 13.70 11.33 7.66
C LEU A 118 14.66 10.21 8.08
N GLY A 119 15.11 10.22 9.34
CA GLY A 119 15.89 9.13 9.93
C GLY A 119 15.02 7.93 10.29
N ILE A 120 15.50 6.71 10.01
CA ILE A 120 14.78 5.46 10.35
C ILE A 120 14.63 5.31 11.87
N GLU A 121 15.68 5.63 12.63
CA GLU A 121 15.68 5.56 14.09
C GLU A 121 14.64 6.50 14.71
N GLU A 122 14.45 7.68 14.11
CA GLU A 122 13.42 8.63 14.52
C GLU A 122 12.03 8.03 14.33
N LEU A 123 11.76 7.46 13.16
CA LEU A 123 10.48 6.81 12.84
C LEU A 123 10.19 5.60 13.74
N ILE A 124 11.22 4.82 14.11
CA ILE A 124 11.08 3.71 15.07
C ILE A 124 10.68 4.27 16.44
N SER A 125 11.32 5.35 16.89
CA SER A 125 11.14 5.93 18.22
C SER A 125 9.77 6.57 18.47
N LEU A 126 9.13 7.11 17.43
CA LEU A 126 7.78 7.69 17.52
C LEU A 126 6.76 6.64 17.98
N LYS A 127 5.61 7.04 18.48
CA LYS A 127 4.56 6.12 18.94
C LYS A 127 3.24 6.52 18.31
N ASN A 128 2.30 5.58 18.26
CA ASN A 128 0.89 5.81 17.92
C ASN A 128 0.55 6.24 16.48
N TYR A 129 1.51 6.47 15.57
CA TYR A 129 1.18 6.58 14.14
C TYR A 129 0.82 5.20 13.58
N LEU A 130 -0.20 5.16 12.71
CA LEU A 130 -0.79 3.92 12.23
C LEU A 130 -0.29 3.53 10.84
N ALA A 131 0.15 4.50 10.04
CA ALA A 131 0.64 4.24 8.70
C ALA A 131 1.82 5.14 8.31
N ILE A 132 2.53 4.70 7.28
CA ILE A 132 3.59 5.44 6.60
C ILE A 132 3.36 5.36 5.10
N GLU A 133 3.64 6.44 4.37
CA GLU A 133 3.62 6.42 2.92
C GLU A 133 4.79 5.57 2.39
N VAL A 134 4.46 4.53 1.63
CA VAL A 134 5.43 3.65 0.95
C VAL A 134 5.54 3.99 -0.53
N TYR A 135 4.53 4.66 -1.06
CA TYR A 135 4.54 5.32 -2.36
C TYR A 135 3.84 6.67 -2.25
N ASN A 136 4.48 7.71 -2.78
CA ASN A 136 3.94 9.05 -2.89
C ASN A 136 4.16 9.55 -4.34
N GLY A 137 3.05 9.81 -5.04
CA GLY A 137 3.03 10.20 -6.45
C GLY A 137 3.71 11.53 -6.75
N GLY A 138 3.37 12.56 -5.97
CA GLY A 138 3.94 13.91 -6.07
C GLY A 138 5.46 13.87 -5.96
N CYS A 139 5.96 13.20 -4.92
CA CYS A 139 7.38 13.01 -4.70
C CYS A 139 8.08 12.21 -5.82
N ASP A 140 7.42 11.20 -6.39
CA ASP A 140 7.93 10.41 -7.51
C ASP A 140 8.08 11.28 -8.77
N ILE A 141 7.03 12.02 -9.11
CA ILE A 141 6.94 12.78 -10.35
C ILE A 141 7.77 14.07 -10.28
N GLU A 142 7.81 14.72 -9.13
CA GLU A 142 8.53 15.98 -8.95
C GLU A 142 10.04 15.75 -8.83
N THR A 143 10.46 14.75 -8.04
CA THR A 143 11.87 14.62 -7.62
C THR A 143 12.40 13.18 -7.61
N SER A 144 11.66 12.20 -8.13
CA SER A 144 12.04 10.77 -8.14
C SER A 144 12.25 10.17 -6.75
N LYS A 145 11.54 10.68 -5.73
CA LYS A 145 11.62 10.23 -4.33
C LYS A 145 10.35 9.54 -3.82
N GLY A 146 9.54 8.98 -4.72
CA GLY A 146 8.22 8.42 -4.37
C GLY A 146 8.26 7.14 -3.53
N PHE A 147 9.28 6.30 -3.67
CA PHE A 147 9.30 4.97 -3.06
C PHE A 147 10.00 4.94 -1.69
N SER A 148 9.23 4.59 -0.66
CA SER A 148 9.66 4.61 0.75
C SER A 148 9.52 3.25 1.45
N SER A 149 9.38 2.15 0.69
CA SER A 149 9.20 0.79 1.23
C SER A 149 10.32 0.33 2.16
N ILE A 150 11.56 0.80 1.95
CA ILE A 150 12.69 0.49 2.85
C ILE A 150 12.45 0.98 4.29
N TYR A 151 11.86 2.16 4.47
CA TYR A 151 11.52 2.68 5.80
C TYR A 151 10.53 1.76 6.49
N TRP A 152 9.50 1.35 5.76
CA TRP A 152 8.45 0.47 6.26
C TRP A 152 9.00 -0.91 6.66
N ASP A 153 9.85 -1.52 5.82
CA ASP A 153 10.43 -2.83 6.12
C ASP A 153 11.31 -2.82 7.36
N VAL A 154 12.05 -1.73 7.59
CA VAL A 154 12.89 -1.59 8.80
C VAL A 154 12.02 -1.35 10.04
N ILE A 155 10.96 -0.55 9.94
CA ILE A 155 9.98 -0.35 11.02
C ILE A 155 9.34 -1.69 11.43
N LEU A 156 8.85 -2.47 10.47
CA LEU A 156 8.25 -3.78 10.71
C LEU A 156 9.25 -4.76 11.33
N SER A 157 10.51 -4.77 10.85
CA SER A 157 11.57 -5.62 11.38
C SER A 157 11.92 -5.31 12.85
N ASN A 158 11.66 -4.07 13.28
CA ASN A 158 11.78 -3.60 14.66
C ASN A 158 10.51 -3.85 15.51
N LYS A 159 9.65 -4.79 15.10
CA LYS A 159 8.43 -5.24 15.82
C LYS A 159 7.38 -4.16 16.01
N LYS A 160 7.37 -3.15 15.15
CA LYS A 160 6.39 -2.09 15.19
C LYS A 160 5.37 -2.28 14.07
N MET A 161 4.12 -2.47 14.46
CA MET A 161 3.01 -2.67 13.52
C MET A 161 2.55 -1.31 12.99
N VAL A 162 2.90 -1.06 11.73
CA VAL A 162 2.54 0.14 10.97
C VAL A 162 2.09 -0.34 9.58
N TYR A 163 1.05 0.26 9.02
CA TYR A 163 0.60 -0.02 7.67
C TYR A 163 1.37 0.81 6.63
N GLY A 164 1.51 0.28 5.42
CA GLY A 164 2.13 0.99 4.31
C GLY A 164 1.05 1.45 3.34
N ILE A 165 0.97 2.76 3.09
CA ILE A 165 0.00 3.33 2.16
C ILE A 165 0.63 3.86 0.88
N ALA A 166 -0.10 3.76 -0.23
CA ALA A 166 0.22 4.46 -1.46
C ALA A 166 -0.72 5.65 -1.57
N VAL A 167 -0.18 6.81 -1.90
CA VAL A 167 -0.94 8.05 -2.03
C VAL A 167 -0.45 8.86 -3.23
N ASP A 168 -1.23 9.88 -3.56
CA ASP A 168 -0.90 10.80 -4.62
C ASP A 168 -0.06 11.98 -4.14
N ASP A 169 -0.46 12.68 -3.08
CA ASP A 169 0.13 13.98 -2.69
C ASP A 169 0.04 15.00 -3.84
N SER A 170 -1.18 15.06 -4.39
CA SER A 170 -1.45 15.79 -5.62
C SER A 170 -1.49 17.29 -5.42
N HIS A 171 -0.79 17.97 -6.33
CA HIS A 171 -0.86 19.42 -6.50
C HIS A 171 -1.37 19.76 -7.91
N ARG A 172 -1.04 18.92 -8.90
CA ARG A 172 -1.32 19.08 -10.34
C ARG A 172 -2.21 17.96 -10.87
N TYR A 173 -3.49 18.27 -10.99
CA TYR A 173 -4.53 17.32 -11.43
C TYR A 173 -4.75 17.27 -12.94
N ILE A 174 -4.60 18.41 -13.62
CA ILE A 174 -4.91 18.57 -15.05
C ILE A 174 -3.76 19.16 -15.87
N TYR A 175 -2.74 19.73 -15.21
CA TYR A 175 -1.58 20.32 -15.87
C TYR A 175 -0.36 19.41 -15.70
N PRO A 176 0.33 19.05 -16.79
CA PRO A 176 1.47 18.15 -16.69
C PRO A 176 2.69 18.80 -16.02
N PRO A 177 3.55 18.00 -15.36
CA PRO A 177 3.35 16.57 -15.12
C PRO A 177 2.27 16.35 -14.04
N ILE A 178 1.32 15.47 -14.33
CA ILE A 178 0.15 15.18 -13.47
C ILE A 178 0.61 14.28 -12.34
N ASP A 179 0.32 14.65 -11.09
CA ASP A 179 0.67 13.92 -9.86
C ASP A 179 -0.57 13.45 -9.06
N ALA A 180 -1.64 13.15 -9.79
CA ALA A 180 -2.88 12.62 -9.23
C ALA A 180 -3.27 11.29 -9.90
N ASP A 181 -3.98 10.42 -9.17
CA ASP A 181 -4.40 9.08 -9.62
C ASP A 181 -3.23 8.12 -9.95
N THR A 182 -2.17 8.23 -9.16
CA THR A 182 -0.92 7.45 -9.19
C THR A 182 -0.85 6.40 -8.07
N GLY A 183 -1.42 6.69 -6.90
CA GLY A 183 -1.36 5.85 -5.71
C GLY A 183 -2.57 6.05 -4.79
N TRP A 184 -3.10 4.95 -4.25
CA TRP A 184 -4.28 4.98 -3.38
C TRP A 184 -4.34 3.75 -2.47
N ILE A 185 -5.33 3.72 -1.57
CA ILE A 185 -5.74 2.49 -0.91
C ILE A 185 -7.10 2.02 -1.43
N TRP A 186 -7.28 0.70 -1.44
CA TRP A 186 -8.58 0.05 -1.50
C TRP A 186 -8.97 -0.34 -0.09
N ILE A 187 -10.02 0.26 0.44
CA ILE A 187 -10.52 0.01 1.81
C ILE A 187 -11.88 -0.67 1.77
N GLU A 188 -12.08 -1.66 2.63
CA GLU A 188 -13.35 -2.38 2.73
C GLU A 188 -14.33 -1.62 3.62
N LEU A 189 -15.44 -1.15 3.05
CA LEU A 189 -16.48 -0.41 3.76
C LEU A 189 -17.84 -1.06 3.52
N ASN A 190 -18.61 -1.22 4.60
CA ASN A 190 -20.01 -1.64 4.49
C ASN A 190 -20.95 -0.45 4.29
N ASP A 191 -20.62 0.70 4.88
CA ASP A 191 -21.32 1.98 4.68
C ASP A 191 -20.31 3.13 4.65
N PHE A 192 -20.68 4.21 3.95
CA PHE A 192 -19.85 5.39 3.72
C PHE A 192 -20.00 6.38 4.88
N ASN A 193 -19.32 6.10 5.99
CA ASN A 193 -19.23 7.01 7.13
C ASN A 193 -17.90 6.92 7.86
N ASP A 194 -17.55 7.99 8.58
CA ASP A 194 -16.29 8.20 9.29
C ASP A 194 -15.97 7.06 10.27
N SER A 195 -16.97 6.57 11.02
CA SER A 195 -16.76 5.52 12.02
C SER A 195 -16.39 4.19 11.36
N ASN A 196 -17.04 3.84 10.26
CA ASN A 196 -16.74 2.63 9.50
C ASN A 196 -15.38 2.74 8.81
N PHE A 197 -15.03 3.91 8.23
CA PHE A 197 -13.71 4.15 7.69
C PHE A 197 -12.62 3.98 8.75
N TYR A 198 -12.77 4.65 9.90
CA TYR A 198 -11.83 4.55 11.01
C TYR A 198 -11.66 3.10 11.47
N LYS A 199 -12.76 2.37 11.70
CA LYS A 199 -12.71 0.95 12.10
C LYS A 199 -12.04 0.07 11.05
N ALA A 200 -12.34 0.26 9.76
CA ALA A 200 -11.70 -0.51 8.70
C ALA A 200 -10.19 -0.25 8.65
N PHE A 201 -9.78 1.02 8.76
CA PHE A 201 -8.37 1.41 8.72
C PHE A 201 -7.58 0.84 9.90
N ILE A 202 -8.04 1.03 11.15
CA ILE A 202 -7.30 0.55 12.34
C ILE A 202 -7.21 -0.98 12.40
N ASN A 203 -8.12 -1.70 11.75
CA ASN A 203 -8.10 -3.16 11.66
C ASN A 203 -7.38 -3.67 10.40
N GLY A 204 -6.77 -2.78 9.61
CA GLY A 204 -6.03 -3.15 8.41
C GLY A 204 -6.89 -3.77 7.31
N ARG A 205 -8.20 -3.44 7.26
CA ARG A 205 -9.15 -3.89 6.22
C ARG A 205 -8.98 -3.08 4.94
N PHE A 206 -7.75 -2.98 4.47
CA PHE A 206 -7.38 -2.30 3.24
C PHE A 206 -6.12 -2.92 2.60
N TYR A 207 -5.82 -2.53 1.36
CA TYR A 207 -4.51 -2.71 0.73
C TYR A 207 -4.17 -1.49 -0.12
N SER A 208 -2.90 -1.31 -0.43
CA SER A 208 -2.39 -0.14 -1.17
C SER A 208 -2.09 -0.50 -2.61
N SER A 209 -2.27 0.43 -3.55
CA SER A 209 -2.14 0.14 -4.98
C SER A 209 -1.83 1.37 -5.83
N MET A 210 -1.09 1.14 -6.92
CA MET A 210 -0.91 2.04 -8.05
C MET A 210 -1.69 1.56 -9.29
N GLY A 211 -2.49 0.50 -9.16
CA GLY A 211 -3.17 -0.13 -10.28
C GLY A 211 -3.57 -1.58 -10.02
N PRO A 212 -2.62 -2.49 -9.67
CA PRO A 212 -2.92 -3.90 -9.47
C PRO A 212 -3.99 -4.10 -8.39
N LYS A 213 -4.93 -5.03 -8.63
CA LYS A 213 -5.97 -5.37 -7.65
C LYS A 213 -5.59 -6.65 -6.92
N LEU A 214 -5.71 -6.63 -5.60
CA LEU A 214 -5.62 -7.80 -4.73
C LEU A 214 -7.04 -8.26 -4.41
N TYR A 215 -7.46 -9.40 -4.93
CA TYR A 215 -8.81 -9.91 -4.72
C TYR A 215 -8.94 -10.58 -3.36
N PHE A 216 -7.93 -11.33 -2.93
CA PHE A 216 -7.86 -11.85 -1.57
C PHE A 216 -6.43 -12.19 -1.15
N LEU A 217 -6.18 -12.25 0.16
CA LEU A 217 -4.95 -12.73 0.80
C LEU A 217 -5.29 -13.51 2.06
N ASN A 218 -5.01 -14.80 2.04
CA ASN A 218 -5.06 -15.68 3.20
C ASN A 218 -3.65 -16.08 3.56
N ILE A 219 -3.26 -15.84 4.82
CA ILE A 219 -2.01 -16.31 5.38
C ILE A 219 -2.39 -17.10 6.63
N ASP A 220 -1.96 -18.35 6.68
CA ASP A 220 -2.03 -19.22 7.86
C ASP A 220 -0.63 -19.79 8.16
N SER A 221 -0.53 -20.68 9.16
CA SER A 221 0.76 -21.25 9.60
C SER A 221 1.48 -22.06 8.52
N ASN A 222 0.79 -22.47 7.47
CA ASN A 222 1.29 -23.38 6.45
C ASN A 222 1.29 -22.77 5.06
N TRP A 223 0.36 -21.85 4.74
CA TRP A 223 0.14 -21.38 3.38
C TRP A 223 -0.11 -19.87 3.30
N ILE A 224 0.44 -19.28 2.23
CA ILE A 224 0.11 -17.96 1.72
C ILE A 224 -0.66 -18.18 0.43
N GLU A 225 -1.93 -17.79 0.40
CA GLU A 225 -2.83 -17.95 -0.73
C GLU A 225 -3.38 -16.60 -1.15
N SER A 226 -3.26 -16.27 -2.44
CA SER A 226 -3.65 -14.95 -2.94
C SER A 226 -4.04 -15.00 -4.40
N ARG A 227 -5.02 -14.17 -4.77
CA ARG A 227 -5.46 -13.93 -6.15
C ARG A 227 -5.43 -12.43 -6.44
N PHE A 228 -4.96 -12.06 -7.61
CA PHE A 228 -4.76 -10.67 -8.02
C PHE A 228 -4.89 -10.51 -9.53
N THR A 229 -4.90 -9.26 -10.02
CA THR A 229 -4.82 -8.97 -11.46
C THR A 229 -3.54 -9.55 -12.07
N PRO A 230 -3.55 -9.95 -13.36
CA PRO A 230 -2.36 -10.48 -14.02
C PRO A 230 -1.12 -9.61 -13.78
N SER A 231 -0.06 -10.23 -13.27
CA SER A 231 1.11 -9.53 -12.76
C SER A 231 2.41 -10.15 -13.24
N LYS A 232 3.41 -9.31 -13.49
CA LYS A 232 4.75 -9.75 -13.91
C LYS A 232 5.47 -10.46 -12.77
N ARG A 233 5.34 -9.92 -11.55
CA ARG A 233 6.09 -10.40 -10.39
C ARG A 233 5.24 -10.30 -9.13
N VAL A 234 5.41 -11.27 -8.24
CA VAL A 234 4.80 -11.28 -6.91
C VAL A 234 5.90 -11.57 -5.90
N ASN A 235 6.05 -10.70 -4.92
CA ASN A 235 7.00 -10.85 -3.84
C ASN A 235 6.26 -11.17 -2.54
N ILE A 236 6.72 -12.20 -1.85
CA ILE A 236 6.50 -12.39 -0.42
C ILE A 236 7.66 -11.69 0.29
N VAL A 237 7.36 -10.68 1.10
CA VAL A 237 8.35 -9.90 1.83
C VAL A 237 8.22 -10.19 3.33
N SER A 238 9.37 -10.38 3.97
CA SER A 238 9.49 -10.63 5.41
C SER A 238 10.78 -10.01 5.97
N ASN A 239 11.06 -10.26 7.25
CA ASN A 239 12.19 -9.69 7.97
C ASN A 239 13.55 -10.16 7.40
N ASN A 240 14.52 -9.24 7.30
CA ASN A 240 15.95 -9.49 7.04
C ASN A 240 16.24 -10.42 5.85
N GLY A 241 16.13 -9.95 4.61
CA GLY A 241 16.50 -10.72 3.41
C GLY A 241 15.68 -12.00 3.20
N LYS A 242 14.71 -12.30 4.08
CA LYS A 242 13.75 -13.39 3.92
C LYS A 242 12.62 -12.92 3.03
N GLY A 243 12.08 -13.88 2.29
CA GLY A 243 11.03 -13.64 1.32
C GLY A 243 11.22 -14.49 0.08
N LEU A 244 10.28 -14.40 -0.84
CA LEU A 244 10.29 -15.16 -2.08
C LEU A 244 9.78 -14.26 -3.20
N SER A 245 10.51 -14.18 -4.30
CA SER A 245 10.06 -13.48 -5.49
C SER A 245 9.71 -14.49 -6.57
N ILE A 246 8.51 -14.35 -7.14
CA ILE A 246 8.05 -15.16 -8.27
C ILE A 246 7.89 -14.22 -9.45
N ASP A 247 8.73 -14.42 -10.46
CA ASP A 247 8.70 -13.69 -11.72
C ASP A 247 8.16 -14.57 -12.86
N ILE A 248 7.31 -13.99 -13.70
CA ILE A 248 6.67 -14.68 -14.81
C ILE A 248 7.69 -15.25 -15.81
N THR A 249 8.83 -14.58 -16.01
CA THR A 249 9.91 -15.02 -16.91
C THR A 249 10.58 -16.27 -16.36
N THR A 250 10.83 -16.30 -15.05
CA THR A 250 11.36 -17.50 -14.37
C THR A 250 10.41 -18.67 -14.51
N ILE A 251 9.11 -18.46 -14.26
CA ILE A 251 8.10 -19.53 -14.38
C ILE A 251 7.99 -20.03 -15.81
N ARG A 252 7.93 -19.14 -16.81
CA ARG A 252 7.92 -19.51 -18.24
C ARG A 252 9.18 -20.28 -18.65
N SER A 253 10.34 -19.92 -18.10
CA SER A 253 11.60 -20.63 -18.36
C SER A 253 11.57 -22.04 -17.78
N ILE A 254 11.05 -22.22 -16.57
CA ILE A 254 10.87 -23.54 -15.95
C ILE A 254 9.92 -24.41 -16.80
N ILE A 255 8.80 -23.86 -17.27
CA ILE A 255 7.87 -24.58 -18.17
C ILE A 255 8.57 -25.00 -19.47
N SER A 256 9.41 -24.13 -20.06
CA SER A 256 10.15 -24.46 -21.28
C SER A 256 11.13 -25.62 -21.06
N LEU A 257 11.89 -25.57 -19.97
CA LEU A 257 12.85 -26.61 -19.61
C LEU A 257 12.17 -27.96 -19.35
N ASP A 258 11.03 -27.96 -18.66
CA ASP A 258 10.21 -29.15 -18.43
C ASP A 258 9.71 -29.77 -19.75
N LYS A 259 9.18 -28.94 -20.67
CA LYS A 259 8.76 -29.37 -22.01
C LYS A 259 9.91 -29.96 -22.82
N GLU A 260 11.12 -29.42 -22.67
CA GLU A 260 12.35 -29.93 -23.27
C GLU A 260 12.92 -31.17 -22.57
N LYS A 261 12.24 -31.68 -21.52
CA LYS A 261 12.68 -32.80 -20.67
C LYS A 261 14.07 -32.61 -20.08
N LYS A 262 14.46 -31.36 -19.82
CA LYS A 262 15.72 -31.03 -19.13
C LYS A 262 15.56 -31.24 -17.63
N SER A 263 16.62 -31.70 -16.97
CA SER A 263 16.60 -31.86 -15.51
C SER A 263 16.48 -30.49 -14.81
N LEU A 264 15.42 -30.34 -14.02
CA LEU A 264 15.18 -29.15 -13.20
C LEU A 264 15.83 -29.25 -11.81
N GLU A 265 16.40 -30.39 -11.46
CA GLU A 265 17.11 -30.57 -10.18
C GLU A 265 18.31 -29.62 -10.06
N THR A 266 18.93 -29.30 -11.20
CA THR A 266 20.05 -28.34 -11.30
C THR A 266 19.69 -26.92 -10.85
N ILE A 267 18.40 -26.57 -10.90
CA ILE A 267 17.85 -25.30 -10.40
C ILE A 267 17.02 -25.49 -9.12
N GLY A 268 17.16 -26.64 -8.47
CA GLY A 268 16.56 -26.94 -7.17
C GLY A 268 15.05 -27.23 -7.22
N ILE A 269 14.52 -27.66 -8.36
CA ILE A 269 13.12 -28.10 -8.50
C ILE A 269 13.11 -29.62 -8.61
N ASN A 270 12.40 -30.27 -7.68
CA ASN A 270 12.36 -31.73 -7.57
C ASN A 270 11.11 -32.30 -8.26
N ARG A 271 10.03 -31.52 -8.30
CA ARG A 271 8.78 -31.92 -8.94
C ARG A 271 8.05 -30.71 -9.51
N ILE A 272 7.51 -30.90 -10.70
CA ILE A 272 6.62 -29.95 -11.35
C ILE A 272 5.48 -30.72 -12.02
N ASP A 273 4.24 -30.24 -11.85
CA ASP A 273 3.07 -30.75 -12.57
C ASP A 273 2.36 -29.55 -13.22
N ILE A 274 2.21 -29.57 -14.54
CA ILE A 274 1.64 -28.48 -15.34
C ILE A 274 0.29 -28.92 -15.90
N ASN A 275 -0.77 -28.17 -15.60
CA ASN A 275 -2.10 -28.36 -16.15
C ASN A 275 -2.55 -27.09 -16.89
N ASN A 276 -3.02 -27.24 -18.13
CA ASN A 276 -3.53 -26.15 -18.95
C ASN A 276 -5.05 -26.26 -19.05
N GLU A 277 -5.75 -25.21 -18.67
CA GLU A 277 -7.21 -25.10 -18.72
C GLU A 277 -7.58 -23.82 -19.48
N GLY A 278 -7.89 -23.96 -20.77
CA GLY A 278 -8.16 -22.82 -21.65
C GLY A 278 -6.95 -21.90 -21.77
N GLU A 279 -7.14 -20.63 -21.40
CA GLU A 279 -6.07 -19.59 -21.40
C GLU A 279 -5.25 -19.54 -20.10
N THR A 280 -5.54 -20.45 -19.16
CA THR A 280 -4.86 -20.48 -17.86
C THR A 280 -3.95 -21.70 -17.74
N THR A 281 -2.78 -21.50 -17.13
CA THR A 281 -1.85 -22.57 -16.78
C THR A 281 -1.70 -22.60 -15.27
N LYS A 282 -1.99 -23.76 -14.67
CA LYS A 282 -1.80 -24.03 -13.25
C LYS A 282 -0.61 -24.96 -13.07
N ILE A 283 0.30 -24.54 -12.20
CA ILE A 283 1.57 -25.22 -11.96
C ILE A 283 1.64 -25.59 -10.49
N TRP A 284 1.74 -26.89 -10.21
CA TRP A 284 2.25 -27.35 -8.93
C TRP A 284 3.77 -27.43 -9.02
N ILE A 285 4.47 -26.80 -8.08
CA ILE A 285 5.93 -26.80 -8.01
C ILE A 285 6.37 -27.21 -6.61
N GLU A 286 7.36 -28.08 -6.53
CA GLU A 286 8.03 -28.48 -5.29
C GLU A 286 9.54 -28.51 -5.51
N GLY A 287 10.24 -27.67 -4.76
CA GLY A 287 11.68 -27.53 -4.82
C GLY A 287 12.25 -27.02 -3.50
N ASN A 288 13.54 -26.70 -3.51
CA ASN A 288 14.29 -26.35 -2.31
C ASN A 288 13.80 -25.04 -1.63
N ILE A 289 13.32 -24.09 -2.43
CA ILE A 289 12.95 -22.74 -1.97
C ILE A 289 11.45 -22.43 -2.08
N VAL A 290 10.70 -23.23 -2.86
CA VAL A 290 9.30 -23.00 -3.18
C VAL A 290 8.55 -24.32 -3.20
N LYS A 291 7.36 -24.32 -2.59
CA LYS A 291 6.42 -25.43 -2.64
C LYS A 291 5.01 -24.88 -2.72
N GLY A 292 4.25 -25.27 -3.73
CA GLY A 292 2.86 -24.85 -3.86
C GLY A 292 2.35 -24.72 -5.29
N ILE A 293 1.31 -23.91 -5.45
CA ILE A 293 0.61 -23.66 -6.70
C ILE A 293 0.92 -22.25 -7.19
N ILE A 294 1.22 -22.13 -8.47
CA ILE A 294 1.28 -20.87 -9.20
C ILE A 294 0.33 -20.98 -10.39
N GLN A 295 -0.50 -19.97 -10.60
CA GLN A 295 -1.37 -19.88 -11.78
C GLN A 295 -1.04 -18.62 -12.56
N LEU A 296 -1.00 -18.76 -13.88
CA LEU A 296 -0.80 -17.67 -14.82
C LEU A 296 -1.82 -17.74 -15.96
N ASP A 297 -2.06 -16.60 -16.58
CA ASP A 297 -2.74 -16.46 -17.86
C ASP A 297 -1.79 -15.88 -18.94
N ASN A 298 -2.33 -15.48 -20.07
CA ASN A 298 -1.56 -14.85 -21.16
C ASN A 298 -0.86 -13.54 -20.74
N ASN A 299 -1.40 -12.84 -19.73
CA ASN A 299 -0.98 -11.52 -19.30
C ASN A 299 -0.05 -11.53 -18.08
N GLY A 300 -0.03 -12.59 -17.27
CA GLY A 300 0.88 -12.71 -16.13
C GLY A 300 0.46 -13.75 -15.10
N ILE A 301 1.10 -13.70 -13.93
CA ILE A 301 0.73 -14.47 -12.74
C ILE A 301 -0.59 -13.91 -12.20
N THR A 302 -1.56 -14.77 -11.90
CA THR A 302 -2.89 -14.37 -11.41
C THR A 302 -3.20 -14.90 -10.02
N TYR A 303 -2.50 -15.96 -9.59
CA TYR A 303 -2.74 -16.59 -8.30
C TYR A 303 -1.51 -17.34 -7.79
N ILE A 304 -1.33 -17.35 -6.47
CA ILE A 304 -0.34 -18.15 -5.76
C ILE A 304 -0.96 -18.85 -4.56
N LYS A 305 -0.48 -20.06 -4.25
CA LYS A 305 -0.67 -20.75 -2.98
C LYS A 305 0.63 -21.42 -2.58
N LEU A 306 1.39 -20.81 -1.68
CA LEU A 306 2.77 -21.19 -1.41
C LEU A 306 2.97 -21.50 0.06
N ASN A 307 3.85 -22.43 0.33
CA ASN A 307 4.11 -22.84 1.70
C ASN A 307 4.80 -21.73 2.51
N SER A 308 4.28 -21.48 3.71
CA SER A 308 4.67 -20.39 4.62
C SER A 308 5.63 -20.83 5.72
N SER A 309 6.25 -22.02 5.65
CA SER A 309 7.02 -22.67 6.74
C SER A 309 8.30 -21.95 7.21
N ARG A 310 8.42 -20.67 6.93
CA ARG A 310 9.57 -19.86 7.27
C ARG A 310 9.33 -19.23 8.64
N ASN A 311 10.35 -19.27 9.51
CA ASN A 311 10.38 -18.58 10.81
C ASN A 311 10.46 -17.04 10.57
N GLU A 312 9.39 -16.50 10.03
CA GLU A 312 9.18 -15.13 9.57
C GLU A 312 8.37 -14.37 10.62
N ARG A 313 8.79 -13.15 10.97
CA ARG A 313 8.11 -12.35 11.99
C ARG A 313 6.84 -11.71 11.45
N TYR A 314 6.87 -11.30 10.19
CA TYR A 314 5.74 -10.76 9.48
C TYR A 314 5.80 -11.21 8.03
N ILE A 315 4.65 -11.23 7.37
CA ILE A 315 4.54 -11.49 5.94
C ILE A 315 3.69 -10.40 5.31
N ARG A 316 4.13 -9.88 4.17
CA ARG A 316 3.34 -9.02 3.29
C ARG A 316 3.58 -9.42 1.84
N LEU A 317 2.63 -9.09 0.96
CA LEU A 317 2.76 -9.25 -0.48
C LEU A 317 3.06 -7.92 -1.16
N GLU A 318 3.90 -7.99 -2.19
CA GLU A 318 3.99 -6.97 -3.24
C GLU A 318 3.65 -7.60 -4.57
N ILE A 319 2.74 -6.97 -5.31
CA ILE A 319 2.28 -7.42 -6.62
C ILE A 319 2.68 -6.36 -7.63
N ILE A 320 3.37 -6.75 -8.69
CA ILE A 320 3.94 -5.83 -9.68
C ILE A 320 3.42 -6.21 -11.05
N ASP A 321 2.70 -5.28 -11.70
CA ASP A 321 2.20 -5.50 -13.04
C ASP A 321 3.26 -5.30 -14.14
N ASN A 322 2.86 -5.49 -15.39
CA ASN A 322 3.75 -5.36 -16.54
C ASN A 322 4.24 -3.91 -16.79
N ASN A 323 3.59 -2.91 -16.19
CA ASN A 323 3.95 -1.49 -16.28
C ASN A 323 4.83 -1.04 -15.10
N GLY A 324 5.19 -1.94 -14.18
CA GLY A 324 5.97 -1.61 -13.00
C GLY A 324 5.17 -0.95 -11.89
N ARG A 325 3.84 -1.01 -11.94
CA ARG A 325 2.96 -0.50 -10.87
C ARG A 325 2.79 -1.55 -9.80
N TYR A 326 2.73 -1.11 -8.55
CA TYR A 326 2.73 -1.96 -7.37
C TYR A 326 1.35 -2.03 -6.70
N ALA A 327 1.07 -3.14 -6.04
CA ALA A 327 0.13 -3.20 -4.94
C ALA A 327 0.79 -3.85 -3.73
N TRP A 328 0.48 -3.35 -2.54
CA TRP A 328 1.05 -3.80 -1.27
C TRP A 328 -0.08 -4.27 -0.35
N SER A 329 0.03 -5.50 0.16
CA SER A 329 -0.85 -5.94 1.24
C SER A 329 -0.41 -5.33 2.57
N ASN A 330 -1.33 -5.25 3.53
CA ASN A 330 -0.96 -5.03 4.92
C ASN A 330 -0.07 -6.19 5.44
N PRO A 331 0.81 -5.93 6.43
CA PRO A 331 1.66 -6.94 7.02
C PRO A 331 0.87 -7.77 8.02
N ILE A 332 1.08 -9.08 8.02
CA ILE A 332 0.52 -10.01 9.01
C ILE A 332 1.68 -10.52 9.86
N PHE A 333 1.66 -10.22 11.16
CA PHE A 333 2.64 -10.79 12.08
C PHE A 333 2.28 -12.24 12.38
N LEU A 334 3.27 -13.12 12.28
CA LEU A 334 3.15 -14.51 12.67
C LEU A 334 3.50 -14.63 14.16
N GLN A 335 2.71 -15.43 14.88
CA GLN A 335 2.91 -15.67 16.31
C GLN A 335 4.05 -16.65 16.59
#